data_AF-A0A2M6ZZ46-F1
#
_entry.id   AF-A0A2M6ZZ46-F1
#
_cell.length_a   1.000
_cell.length_b   1.000
_cell.length_c   1.000
_cell.angle_alpha   90.00
_cell.angle_beta   90.00
_cell.angle_gamma   90.00
#
_symmetry.space_group_name_H-M   'P 1'
#
loop_
_entity.id
_entity.type
_entity.pdbx_description
1 polymer ?
#
loop_
_entity_poly.entity_id
_entity_poly.type
_entity_poly.pdbx_seq_one_letter_code
_entity_poly.pdbx_strand_id
1 'polypeptide(L)'
;KRAKELHDQGKKAMGYLCCYVPLEFMTALDIVPYRIMGNVNEPITEADVHMETIVCPFIRSAFDIALKGDLSFCDGLVIPHTCDS
;
A
#
# COMPACT_ATOMS: atom_id res chain seq x y z
N LYS A 1 -7.45 -8.77 -3.83
CA LYS A 1 -7.86 -10.01 -4.53
C LYS A 1 -7.46 -9.97 -6.01
N ARG A 2 -8.04 -9.10 -6.84
CA ARG A 2 -7.66 -8.99 -8.27
C ARG A 2 -6.19 -8.68 -8.55
N ALA A 3 -5.58 -7.74 -7.82
CA ALA A 3 -4.18 -7.38 -8.02
C ALA A 3 -3.22 -8.56 -7.74
N LYS A 4 -3.53 -9.37 -6.71
CA LYS A 4 -2.80 -10.60 -6.39
C LYS A 4 -2.94 -11.64 -7.50
N GLU A 5 -4.15 -11.86 -8.00
CA GLU A 5 -4.38 -12.78 -9.14
C GLU A 5 -3.59 -12.37 -10.39
N LEU A 6 -3.50 -11.07 -10.67
CA LEU A 6 -2.71 -10.55 -11.79
C LEU A 6 -1.20 -10.73 -11.55
N HIS A 7 -0.74 -10.54 -10.31
CA HIS A 7 0.64 -10.83 -9.93
C HIS A 7 0.99 -12.32 -10.10
N ASP A 8 0.10 -13.22 -9.68
CA ASP A 8 0.25 -14.67 -9.85
C ASP A 8 0.25 -15.08 -11.34
N GLN A 9 -0.32 -14.25 -12.23
CA GLN A 9 -0.29 -14.40 -13.69
C GLN A 9 0.97 -13.77 -14.35
N GLY A 10 1.91 -13.27 -13.54
CA GLY A 10 3.19 -12.72 -13.98
C GLY A 10 3.19 -11.21 -14.25
N LYS A 11 2.10 -10.48 -13.97
CA LYS A 11 2.10 -9.01 -14.04
C LYS A 11 2.83 -8.42 -12.83
N LYS A 12 3.46 -7.26 -13.01
CA LYS A 12 4.03 -6.52 -11.88
C LYS A 12 2.95 -5.70 -11.20
N ALA A 13 2.87 -5.77 -9.87
CA ALA A 13 1.94 -5.00 -9.07
C ALA A 13 2.71 -4.00 -8.20
N MET A 14 2.36 -2.72 -8.25
CA MET A 14 2.98 -1.71 -7.40
C MET A 14 1.94 -1.08 -6.50
N GLY A 15 2.21 -1.12 -5.20
CA GLY A 15 1.44 -0.42 -4.18
C GLY A 15 1.65 1.08 -4.26
N TYR A 16 0.62 1.86 -4.00
CA TYR A 16 0.77 3.31 -3.88
C TYR A 16 -0.11 3.92 -2.79
N LEU A 17 0.38 5.02 -2.23
CA LEU A 17 -0.33 5.87 -1.28
C LEU A 17 -0.66 7.23 -1.92
N CYS A 18 -1.74 7.86 -1.44
CA CYS A 18 -2.21 9.16 -1.90
C CYS A 18 -2.63 9.25 -3.39
N CYS A 19 -3.56 10.16 -3.71
CA CYS A 19 -4.11 10.30 -5.08
C CYS A 19 -3.17 11.01 -6.06
N TYR A 20 -2.03 11.52 -5.59
CA TYR A 20 -1.07 12.26 -6.39
C TYR A 20 -0.12 11.39 -7.22
N VAL A 21 -0.14 10.06 -7.02
CA VAL A 21 0.68 9.15 -7.82
C VAL A 21 0.12 9.09 -9.24
N PRO A 22 0.94 9.35 -10.27
CA PRO A 22 0.47 9.35 -11.64
C PRO A 22 0.30 7.92 -12.15
N LEU A 23 -0.94 7.44 -12.12
CA LEU A 23 -1.31 6.07 -12.49
C LEU A 23 -1.08 5.81 -13.99
N GLU A 24 -1.13 6.87 -14.80
CA GLU A 24 -0.87 6.84 -16.23
C GLU A 24 0.53 6.32 -16.55
N PHE A 25 1.56 6.69 -15.76
CA PHE A 25 2.91 6.16 -15.96
C PHE A 25 3.00 4.67 -15.60
N MET A 26 2.39 4.26 -14.49
CA MET A 26 2.40 2.85 -14.06
C MET A 26 1.71 1.97 -15.11
N THR A 27 0.52 2.40 -15.56
CA THR A 27 -0.25 1.67 -16.57
C THR A 27 0.42 1.66 -17.94
N ALA A 28 1.08 2.75 -18.35
CA ALA A 28 1.87 2.78 -19.59
C ALA A 28 3.05 1.79 -19.58
N LEU A 29 3.58 1.46 -18.39
CA LEU A 29 4.63 0.47 -18.17
C LEU A 29 4.09 -0.96 -17.93
N ASP A 30 2.79 -1.20 -18.15
CA ASP A 30 2.12 -2.49 -17.90
C ASP A 30 2.23 -2.96 -16.45
N ILE A 31 2.38 -2.02 -15.52
CA ILE A 31 2.36 -2.26 -14.07
C ILE A 31 0.94 -2.06 -13.56
N VAL A 32 0.47 -3.00 -12.75
CA VAL A 32 -0.83 -2.93 -12.08
C VAL A 32 -0.73 -1.99 -10.88
N PRO A 33 -1.37 -0.80 -10.90
CA PRO A 33 -1.39 0.07 -9.74
C PRO A 33 -2.34 -0.50 -8.68
N TYR A 34 -1.84 -0.66 -7.45
CA TYR A 34 -2.62 -1.12 -6.32
C TYR A 34 -2.70 -0.02 -5.25
N ARG A 35 -3.90 0.54 -5.06
CA ARG A 35 -4.13 1.53 -4.02
C ARG A 35 -4.10 0.85 -2.67
N ILE A 36 -3.09 1.16 -1.87
CA ILE A 36 -3.02 0.70 -0.49
C ILE A 36 -4.05 1.47 0.33
N MET A 37 -4.92 0.72 0.98
CA MET A 37 -5.87 1.21 1.96
C MET A 37 -5.64 0.40 3.23
N GLY A 38 -5.72 1.05 4.39
CA GLY A 38 -5.78 0.33 5.66
C GLY A 38 -7.03 -0.54 5.77
N ASN A 39 -7.11 -1.33 6.83
CA ASN A 39 -8.26 -2.18 7.13
C ASN A 39 -8.92 -1.75 8.43
N VAL A 40 -10.13 -1.20 8.34
CA VAL A 40 -10.90 -0.72 9.49
C VAL A 40 -11.40 -1.81 10.43
N ASN A 41 -11.41 -3.07 9.96
CA ASN A 41 -11.83 -4.22 10.76
C ASN A 41 -10.64 -4.92 11.45
N GLU A 42 -9.42 -4.50 11.14
CA GLU A 42 -8.20 -5.03 11.75
C GLU A 42 -7.67 -4.06 12.81
N PRO A 43 -7.40 -4.53 14.04
CA PRO A 43 -6.72 -3.70 15.01
C PRO A 43 -5.28 -3.42 14.57
N ILE A 44 -4.83 -2.19 14.81
CA ILE A 44 -3.44 -1.79 14.61
C ILE A 44 -2.62 -2.38 15.76
N THR A 45 -1.71 -3.29 15.46
CA THR A 45 -0.90 -3.99 16.47
C THR A 45 0.58 -3.86 16.18
N GLU A 46 1.01 -4.26 14.99
CA GLU A 46 2.42 -4.27 14.59
C GLU A 46 2.90 -2.84 14.31
N ALA A 47 2.08 -2.01 13.68
CA ALA A 47 2.49 -0.65 13.34
C ALA A 47 2.75 0.23 14.58
N ASP A 48 2.03 0.02 15.68
CA ASP A 48 2.21 0.79 16.93
C ASP A 48 3.54 0.46 17.65
N VAL A 49 4.23 -0.63 17.27
CA VAL A 49 5.59 -0.93 17.72
C VAL A 49 6.64 -0.09 16.98
N HIS A 50 6.30 0.41 15.79
CA HIS A 50 7.22 1.09 14.88
C HIS A 50 6.90 2.57 14.66
N MET A 51 5.74 3.04 15.11
CA MET A 51 5.29 4.42 14.94
C MET A 51 4.67 4.96 16.21
N GLU A 52 4.80 6.27 16.40
CA GLU A 52 4.12 6.98 17.47
C GLU A 52 2.60 7.04 17.24
N THR A 53 1.84 7.08 18.33
CA THR A 53 0.37 7.14 18.30
C THR A 53 -0.19 8.42 17.67
N ILE A 54 0.64 9.46 17.52
CA ILE A 54 0.29 10.72 16.85
C ILE A 54 0.24 10.59 15.32
N VAL A 55 0.86 9.55 14.74
CA VAL A 55 0.83 9.33 13.28
C VAL A 55 -0.60 9.05 12.83
N CYS A 56 -0.94 9.58 11.64
CA CYS A 56 -2.25 9.43 11.02
C CYS A 56 -2.74 7.98 11.09
N PRO A 57 -3.96 7.70 11.62
CA PRO A 57 -4.46 6.35 11.79
C PRO A 57 -4.58 5.60 10.45
N PHE A 58 -4.75 6.33 9.34
CA PHE A 58 -4.75 5.75 8.00
C PHE A 58 -3.39 5.14 7.64
N ILE A 59 -2.29 5.87 7.88
CA ILE A 59 -0.93 5.39 7.60
C ILE A 59 -0.56 4.25 8.53
N ARG A 60 -0.89 4.37 9.83
CA ARG A 60 -0.67 3.28 10.79
C ARG A 60 -1.41 2.01 10.38
N SER A 61 -2.68 2.10 9.99
CA SER A 61 -3.46 0.94 9.51
C SER A 61 -2.90 0.36 8.20
N ALA A 62 -2.51 1.21 7.24
CA ALA A 62 -1.91 0.77 5.99
C ALA A 62 -0.55 0.08 6.17
N PHE A 63 0.26 0.55 7.13
CA PHE A 63 1.53 -0.07 7.48
C PHE A 63 1.33 -1.37 8.24
N ASP A 64 0.34 -1.43 9.14
CA ASP A 64 0.02 -2.62 9.93
C ASP A 64 -0.32 -3.82 9.04
N ILE A 65 -1.20 -3.63 8.05
CA ILE A 65 -1.51 -4.69 7.07
C ILE A 65 -0.29 -5.08 6.22
N ALA A 66 0.63 -4.14 5.98
CA ALA A 66 1.87 -4.42 5.25
C ALA A 66 2.79 -5.33 6.07
N LEU A 67 2.96 -5.02 7.36
CA LEU A 67 3.73 -5.82 8.30
C LEU A 67 3.14 -7.22 8.51
N LYS A 68 1.81 -7.33 8.52
CA LYS A 68 1.09 -8.62 8.58
C LYS A 68 1.17 -9.44 7.28
N GLY A 69 1.76 -8.88 6.21
CA GLY A 69 2.03 -9.59 4.96
C GLY A 69 0.89 -9.56 3.94
N ASP A 70 -0.18 -8.79 4.16
CA ASP A 70 -1.30 -8.68 3.22
C ASP A 70 -0.88 -8.04 1.89
N LEU A 71 0.21 -7.27 1.89
CA LEU A 71 0.78 -6.63 0.71
C LEU A 71 1.96 -7.39 0.09
N SER A 72 2.18 -8.65 0.47
CA SER A 72 3.28 -9.50 -0.02
C SER A 72 3.32 -9.70 -1.55
N PHE A 73 2.21 -9.46 -2.25
CA PHE A 73 2.12 -9.53 -3.72
C PHE A 73 2.58 -8.23 -4.42
N CYS A 74 2.85 -7.14 -3.69
CA CYS A 74 3.34 -5.90 -4.27
C CYS A 74 4.85 -5.99 -4.51
N ASP A 75 5.27 -5.81 -5.77
CA ASP A 75 6.67 -5.79 -6.21
C ASP A 75 7.39 -4.47 -5.86
N GLY A 76 6.63 -3.42 -5.52
CA GLY A 76 7.17 -2.10 -5.23
C GLY A 76 6.14 -1.16 -4.60
N LEU A 77 6.61 0.01 -4.17
CA LEU A 77 5.83 0.99 -3.44
C LEU A 77 6.13 2.42 -3.93
N VAL A 78 5.08 3.21 -4.16
CA VAL A 78 5.18 4.62 -4.51
C VAL A 78 4.47 5.46 -3.46
N ILE A 79 5.22 6.32 -2.76
CA ILE A 79 4.71 7.24 -1.74
C ILE A 79 5.09 8.67 -2.15
N PRO A 80 4.15 9.49 -2.63
CA PRO A 80 4.42 10.89 -2.89
C PRO A 80 4.45 11.66 -1.57
N HIS A 81 5.31 12.66 -1.48
CA HIS A 81 5.36 13.58 -0.33
C HIS A 81 4.16 14.54 -0.35
N THR A 82 3.01 14.10 0.18
CA THR A 82 1.77 14.90 0.21
C THR A 82 1.39 15.41 1.60
N CYS A 83 1.84 14.74 2.65
CA CYS A 83 1.70 15.18 4.03
C CYS A 83 2.91 14.72 4.85
N ASP A 84 2.98 15.12 6.12
CA ASP A 84 4.11 14.78 7.01
C ASP A 84 4.11 13.29 7.44
N SER A 85 2.94 12.64 7.44
CA SER A 85 2.81 11.17 7.58
C SER A 85 2.95 10.49 6.23
#